data_AF-A0A6C0HU80-F1
#
_entry.id   AF-A0A6C0HU80-F1
#
_cell.length_a   1.000
_cell.length_b   1.000
_cell.length_c   1.000
_cell.angle_alpha   90.00
_cell.angle_beta   90.00
_cell.angle_gamma   90.00
#
_symmetry.space_group_name_H-M   'P 1'
#
loop_
_entity.id
_entity.type
_entity.pdbx_description
1 polymer ?
#
loop_
_entity_poly.entity_id
_entity_poly.type
_entity_poly.pdbx_seq_one_letter_code
_entity_poly.pdbx_strand_id
1 'polypeptide(L)'
;MSSNTLTTDEINKITLYINTYRAKNQAPPLLWNNTIADFSQQWSHHLMTDHLFQHSNTTLYGENLASFQGMGVDKLTLLKKSVDNWYSEISLYNFSHPGFSSATGHFTCLVWLSSTEYGIAIDIDPATSKAIVTMNTSPPGNMEGLFPQNVLPHITDSSNVLIPLPLPLPYISPSTPDISSATTPFTLPLGVLNLIHMQSQNMIGMIRGVIYSIQTKKPTYYLLYQVRSIRNYAMASQIPVSKQIVSMLQTIIIAIQNRATHHYLYSLLQYVIVLLQPYTPM
;
A
#
# COMPACT_ATOMS: atom_id res chain seq x y z
N MET A 1 -25.08 19.31 14.78
CA MET A 1 -24.31 18.88 13.60
C MET A 1 -23.83 17.46 13.89
N SER A 2 -24.33 16.46 13.18
CA SER A 2 -23.87 15.08 13.32
C SER A 2 -22.39 15.02 12.94
N SER A 3 -21.56 14.45 13.81
CA SER A 3 -20.15 14.23 13.48
C SER A 3 -20.09 13.19 12.36
N ASN A 4 -19.65 13.60 11.17
CA ASN A 4 -19.40 12.71 10.04
C ASN A 4 -18.17 11.80 10.26
N THR A 5 -17.44 12.01 11.37
CA THR A 5 -16.29 11.19 11.74
C THR A 5 -16.73 9.78 12.15
N LEU A 6 -15.93 8.79 11.76
CA LEU A 6 -16.11 7.41 12.19
C LEU A 6 -15.63 7.22 13.62
N THR A 7 -16.39 6.47 14.41
CA THR A 7 -15.99 6.00 15.73
C THR A 7 -14.93 4.90 15.61
N THR A 8 -14.17 4.64 16.67
CA THR A 8 -13.18 3.55 16.71
C THR A 8 -13.80 2.19 16.38
N ASP A 9 -15.04 1.93 16.82
CA ASP A 9 -15.75 0.69 16.52
C ASP A 9 -16.12 0.59 15.03
N GLU A 10 -16.61 1.67 14.43
CA GLU A 10 -16.87 1.74 12.98
C GLU A 10 -15.58 1.52 12.17
N ILE A 11 -14.47 2.16 12.58
CA ILE A 11 -13.13 2.00 11.96
C ILE A 11 -12.68 0.54 12.03
N ASN A 12 -12.77 -0.10 13.20
CA ASN A 12 -12.36 -1.50 13.36
C ASN A 12 -13.20 -2.44 12.49
N LYS A 13 -14.52 -2.22 12.46
CA LYS A 13 -15.46 -3.03 11.66
C LYS A 13 -15.21 -2.88 10.17
N ILE A 14 -15.01 -1.66 9.66
CA ILE A 14 -14.76 -1.44 8.23
C ILE A 14 -13.35 -1.92 7.84
N THR A 15 -12.35 -1.76 8.72
CA THR A 15 -10.98 -2.30 8.51
C THR A 15 -11.01 -3.81 8.35
N LEU A 16 -11.67 -4.51 9.27
CA LEU A 16 -11.82 -5.96 9.19
C LEU A 16 -12.51 -6.36 7.89
N TYR A 17 -13.58 -5.66 7.53
CA TYR A 17 -14.38 -5.93 6.33
C TYR A 17 -13.57 -5.81 5.04
N ILE A 18 -12.86 -4.69 4.85
CA ILE A 18 -11.94 -4.48 3.72
C ILE A 18 -10.88 -5.58 3.66
N ASN A 19 -10.28 -5.90 4.80
CA ASN A 19 -9.22 -6.89 4.87
C ASN A 19 -9.70 -8.33 4.59
N THR A 20 -10.99 -8.65 4.80
CA THR A 20 -11.55 -9.93 4.36
C THR A 20 -11.52 -10.09 2.84
N TYR A 21 -11.76 -9.01 2.09
CA TYR A 21 -11.69 -9.01 0.63
C TYR A 21 -10.24 -9.06 0.12
N ARG A 22 -9.35 -8.28 0.74
CA ARG A 22 -7.91 -8.31 0.41
C ARG A 22 -7.30 -9.69 0.59
N ALA A 23 -7.66 -10.39 1.67
CA ALA A 23 -7.20 -11.76 1.92
C ALA A 23 -7.59 -12.74 0.81
N LYS A 24 -8.77 -12.59 0.20
CA LYS A 24 -9.19 -13.43 -0.94
C LYS A 24 -8.23 -13.30 -2.12
N ASN A 25 -7.73 -12.09 -2.37
CA ASN A 25 -6.77 -11.77 -3.43
C ASN A 25 -5.32 -11.70 -2.93
N GLN A 26 -5.00 -12.41 -1.84
CA GLN A 26 -3.64 -12.58 -1.32
C GLN A 26 -2.93 -11.25 -0.94
N ALA A 27 -3.68 -10.16 -0.82
CA ALA A 27 -3.15 -8.86 -0.47
C ALA A 27 -3.05 -8.74 1.06
N PRO A 28 -1.91 -8.28 1.62
CA PRO A 28 -1.76 -8.05 3.05
C PRO A 28 -2.83 -7.08 3.61
N PRO A 29 -3.18 -7.18 4.89
CA PRO A 29 -4.16 -6.27 5.49
C PRO A 29 -3.70 -4.81 5.42
N LEU A 30 -4.62 -3.89 5.12
CA LEU A 30 -4.40 -2.46 5.24
C LEU A 30 -4.50 -2.03 6.71
N LEU A 31 -3.70 -1.04 7.07
CA LEU A 31 -3.68 -0.39 8.37
C LEU A 31 -4.38 0.97 8.28
N TRP A 32 -5.21 1.28 9.26
CA TRP A 32 -5.87 2.58 9.35
C TRP A 32 -4.85 3.69 9.58
N ASN A 33 -4.96 4.79 8.83
CA ASN A 33 -4.14 5.98 8.97
C ASN A 33 -5.02 7.24 9.06
N ASN A 34 -4.93 7.96 10.17
CA ASN A 34 -5.74 9.16 10.44
C ASN A 34 -5.52 10.27 9.40
N THR A 35 -4.28 10.47 8.94
CA THR A 35 -3.98 11.50 7.93
C THR A 35 -4.65 11.20 6.58
N ILE A 36 -4.70 9.92 6.18
CA ILE A 36 -5.40 9.50 4.97
C ILE A 36 -6.91 9.62 5.15
N ALA A 37 -7.43 9.28 6.34
CA ALA A 37 -8.84 9.41 6.67
C ALA A 37 -9.31 10.87 6.68
N ASP A 38 -8.50 11.78 7.22
CA ASP A 38 -8.77 13.23 7.20
C ASP A 38 -8.84 13.77 5.76
N PHE A 39 -7.93 13.33 4.89
CA PHE A 39 -7.99 13.66 3.47
C PHE A 39 -9.27 13.11 2.81
N SER A 40 -9.61 11.85 3.09
CA SER A 40 -10.82 11.21 2.58
C SER A 40 -12.09 11.95 3.04
N GLN A 41 -12.10 12.46 4.27
CA GLN A 41 -13.22 13.21 4.83
C GLN A 41 -13.36 14.58 4.16
N GLN A 42 -12.25 15.30 3.97
CA GLN A 42 -12.24 16.58 3.26
C GLN A 42 -12.76 16.41 1.83
N TRP A 43 -12.33 15.35 1.13
CA TRP A 43 -12.79 15.10 -0.23
C TRP A 43 -14.28 14.72 -0.29
N SER A 44 -14.73 13.81 0.58
CA SER A 44 -16.15 13.43 0.64
C SER A 44 -17.04 14.65 0.92
N HIS A 45 -16.59 15.57 1.77
CA HIS A 45 -17.30 16.80 2.08
C HIS A 45 -17.34 17.79 0.91
N HIS A 46 -16.22 17.93 0.20
CA HIS A 46 -16.13 18.75 -1.01
C HIS A 46 -17.09 18.24 -2.10
N LEU A 47 -17.09 16.94 -2.37
CA LEU A 47 -18.03 16.32 -3.33
C LEU A 47 -19.50 16.55 -2.94
N MET A 48 -19.81 16.50 -1.64
CA MET A 48 -21.17 16.71 -1.14
C MET A 48 -21.62 18.15 -1.35
N THR A 49 -20.79 19.10 -0.93
CA THR A 49 -21.07 20.54 -0.93
C THR A 49 -21.15 21.09 -2.35
N ASP A 50 -20.24 20.67 -3.22
CA ASP A 50 -20.15 21.21 -4.59
C ASP A 50 -21.01 20.43 -5.58
N HIS A 51 -21.76 19.43 -5.10
CA HIS A 51 -22.71 18.63 -5.87
C HIS A 51 -22.09 17.95 -7.12
N LEU A 52 -20.86 17.45 -6.97
CA LEU A 52 -20.10 16.80 -8.03
C LEU A 52 -19.59 15.42 -7.59
N PHE A 53 -19.21 14.59 -8.56
CA PHE A 53 -18.69 13.25 -8.29
C PHE A 53 -17.51 12.96 -9.20
N GLN A 54 -16.31 13.30 -8.72
CA GLN A 54 -15.05 13.16 -9.47
C GLN A 54 -13.89 12.87 -8.51
N HIS A 55 -12.81 12.34 -9.07
CA HIS A 55 -11.59 12.08 -8.31
C HIS A 55 -10.87 13.36 -7.85
N SER A 56 -10.16 13.28 -6.73
CA SER A 56 -9.38 14.40 -6.18
C SER A 56 -8.19 14.82 -7.03
N ASN A 57 -7.81 13.99 -8.01
CA ASN A 57 -6.59 14.13 -8.82
C ASN A 57 -5.30 14.18 -7.99
N THR A 58 -5.35 13.79 -6.71
CA THR A 58 -4.14 13.61 -5.91
C THR A 58 -3.29 12.48 -6.50
N THR A 59 -1.98 12.67 -6.46
CA THR A 59 -1.02 11.60 -6.82
C THR A 59 -0.44 10.90 -5.59
N LEU A 60 -0.84 11.34 -4.40
CA LEU A 60 -0.34 10.82 -3.12
C LEU A 60 -1.01 9.50 -2.74
N TYR A 61 -2.26 9.30 -3.12
CA TYR A 61 -3.09 8.18 -2.69
C TYR A 61 -3.78 7.50 -3.86
N GLY A 62 -4.04 6.20 -3.73
CA GLY A 62 -5.10 5.55 -4.49
C GLY A 62 -6.44 6.10 -4.03
N GLU A 63 -7.48 6.01 -4.85
CA GLU A 63 -8.78 6.57 -4.51
C GLU A 63 -9.93 5.75 -5.08
N ASN A 64 -10.87 5.41 -4.21
CA ASN A 64 -12.16 4.85 -4.57
C ASN A 64 -13.27 5.77 -4.07
N LEU A 65 -14.29 5.98 -4.92
CA LEU A 65 -15.46 6.80 -4.60
C LEU A 65 -16.75 5.97 -4.70
N ALA A 66 -17.73 6.30 -3.87
CA ALA A 66 -19.10 5.78 -4.03
C ALA A 66 -20.11 6.87 -3.67
N SER A 67 -21.26 6.84 -4.34
CA SER A 67 -22.38 7.73 -4.05
C SER A 67 -23.67 6.94 -3.94
N PHE A 68 -24.51 7.33 -2.99
CA PHE A 68 -25.82 6.74 -2.75
C PHE A 68 -26.88 7.82 -2.57
N GLN A 69 -28.11 7.47 -2.93
CA GLN A 69 -29.29 8.30 -2.75
C GLN A 69 -30.42 7.44 -2.19
N GLY A 70 -31.02 7.85 -1.08
CA GLY A 70 -32.21 7.21 -0.52
C GLY A 70 -31.97 5.85 0.15
N MET A 71 -30.73 5.53 0.51
CA MET A 71 -30.37 4.26 1.18
C MET A 71 -30.25 4.38 2.71
N GLY A 72 -30.83 5.43 3.28
CA GLY A 72 -30.74 5.75 4.71
C GLY A 72 -29.41 6.43 5.08
N VAL A 73 -29.14 6.47 6.39
CA VAL A 73 -28.04 7.26 6.99
C VAL A 73 -27.10 6.41 7.85
N ASP A 74 -27.23 5.08 7.82
CA ASP A 74 -26.34 4.19 8.57
C ASP A 74 -24.95 4.11 7.93
N LYS A 75 -23.97 4.74 8.57
CA LYS A 75 -22.60 4.88 8.06
C LYS A 75 -21.99 3.52 7.71
N LEU A 76 -22.04 2.55 8.63
CA LEU A 76 -21.36 1.27 8.43
C LEU A 76 -21.98 0.45 7.30
N THR A 77 -23.30 0.47 7.14
CA THR A 77 -23.99 -0.20 6.03
C THR A 77 -23.56 0.40 4.69
N LEU A 78 -23.53 1.73 4.58
CA LEU A 78 -23.14 2.42 3.35
C LEU A 78 -21.65 2.18 3.02
N LEU A 79 -20.76 2.22 4.03
CA LEU A 79 -19.34 1.92 3.84
C LEU A 79 -19.12 0.48 3.35
N LYS A 80 -19.77 -0.51 3.98
CA LYS A 80 -19.68 -1.91 3.54
C LYS A 80 -20.21 -2.08 2.12
N LYS A 81 -21.32 -1.42 1.80
CA LYS A 81 -21.91 -1.45 0.45
C LYS A 81 -20.96 -0.85 -0.59
N SER A 82 -20.22 0.21 -0.26
CA SER A 82 -19.17 0.75 -1.15
C SER A 82 -18.09 -0.30 -1.42
N VAL A 83 -17.59 -0.95 -0.37
CA VAL A 83 -16.55 -1.99 -0.48
C VAL A 83 -17.05 -3.17 -1.32
N ASP A 84 -18.29 -3.62 -1.12
CA ASP A 84 -18.90 -4.68 -1.93
C ASP A 84 -18.99 -4.30 -3.41
N ASN A 85 -19.47 -3.09 -3.70
CA ASN A 85 -19.59 -2.60 -5.07
C ASN A 85 -18.22 -2.51 -5.75
N TRP A 86 -17.23 -1.93 -5.08
CA TRP A 86 -15.85 -1.85 -5.58
C TRP A 86 -15.25 -3.24 -5.81
N TYR A 87 -15.44 -4.16 -4.87
CA TYR A 87 -14.90 -5.51 -5.01
C TYR A 87 -15.58 -6.32 -6.12
N SER A 88 -16.89 -6.13 -6.34
CA SER A 88 -17.66 -6.88 -7.34
C SER A 88 -17.13 -6.73 -8.77
N GLU A 89 -16.37 -5.67 -9.04
CA GLU A 89 -15.67 -5.45 -10.31
C GLU A 89 -14.64 -6.55 -10.63
N ILE A 90 -14.23 -7.37 -9.65
CA ILE A 90 -13.41 -8.56 -9.90
C ILE A 90 -13.99 -9.46 -10.99
N SER A 91 -15.32 -9.53 -11.09
CA SER A 91 -16.03 -10.30 -12.13
C SER A 91 -15.73 -9.82 -13.56
N LEU A 92 -15.24 -8.60 -13.70
CA LEU A 92 -14.87 -7.98 -14.98
C LEU A 92 -13.34 -7.98 -15.20
N TYR A 93 -12.55 -8.35 -14.19
CA TYR A 93 -11.09 -8.30 -14.25
C TYR A 93 -10.51 -9.55 -14.92
N ASN A 94 -9.73 -9.34 -15.99
CA ASN A 94 -9.04 -10.43 -16.68
C ASN A 94 -7.62 -10.60 -16.13
N PHE A 95 -7.44 -11.57 -15.23
CA PHE A 95 -6.12 -11.88 -14.65
C PHE A 95 -5.08 -12.34 -15.69
N SER A 96 -5.51 -12.86 -16.84
CA SER A 96 -4.59 -13.23 -17.94
C SER A 96 -4.16 -12.02 -18.79
N HIS A 97 -4.90 -10.90 -18.71
CA HIS A 97 -4.57 -9.63 -19.38
C HIS A 97 -4.65 -8.49 -18.37
N PRO A 98 -3.75 -8.49 -17.36
CA PRO A 98 -3.81 -7.55 -16.26
C PRO A 98 -3.52 -6.12 -16.73
N GLY A 99 -4.32 -5.16 -16.28
CA GLY A 99 -4.15 -3.75 -16.61
C GLY A 99 -5.26 -2.89 -16.03
N PHE A 100 -5.21 -1.59 -16.32
CA PHE A 100 -6.26 -0.67 -15.93
C PHE A 100 -7.47 -0.80 -16.86
N SER A 101 -8.67 -0.74 -16.26
CA SER A 101 -9.90 -0.42 -16.98
C SER A 101 -10.80 0.42 -16.09
N SER A 102 -11.65 1.27 -16.67
CA SER A 102 -12.64 2.03 -15.90
C SER A 102 -13.67 1.15 -15.21
N ALA A 103 -13.84 -0.10 -15.65
CA ALA A 103 -14.77 -1.06 -15.07
C ALA A 103 -14.18 -1.86 -13.91
N THR A 104 -12.87 -1.79 -13.67
CA THR A 104 -12.16 -2.59 -12.67
C THR A 104 -11.27 -1.79 -11.73
N GLY A 105 -11.20 -0.47 -11.93
CA GLY A 105 -10.29 0.42 -11.21
C GLY A 105 -10.50 0.42 -9.70
N HIS A 106 -11.74 0.25 -9.23
CA HIS A 106 -12.00 0.23 -7.79
C HIS A 106 -11.57 -1.08 -7.17
N PHE A 107 -11.85 -2.21 -7.82
CA PHE A 107 -11.37 -3.52 -7.39
C PHE A 107 -9.84 -3.53 -7.31
N THR A 108 -9.17 -3.13 -8.38
CA THR A 108 -7.70 -3.18 -8.44
C THR A 108 -7.05 -2.25 -7.42
N CYS A 109 -7.64 -1.09 -7.12
CA CYS A 109 -7.17 -0.20 -6.06
C CYS A 109 -7.37 -0.82 -4.66
N LEU A 110 -8.52 -1.47 -4.43
CA LEU A 110 -8.89 -2.07 -3.14
C LEU A 110 -7.96 -3.25 -2.77
N VAL A 111 -7.65 -4.11 -3.73
CA VAL A 111 -6.81 -5.32 -3.51
C VAL A 111 -5.34 -5.10 -3.86
N TRP A 112 -4.91 -3.86 -4.12
CA TRP A 112 -3.53 -3.57 -4.50
C TRP A 112 -2.56 -4.06 -3.42
N LEU A 113 -1.72 -5.04 -3.78
CA LEU A 113 -0.84 -5.75 -2.84
C LEU A 113 0.11 -4.81 -2.12
N SER A 114 0.69 -3.84 -2.84
CA SER A 114 1.68 -2.92 -2.27
C SER A 114 1.08 -1.83 -1.39
N SER A 115 -0.24 -1.59 -1.41
CA SER A 115 -0.87 -0.62 -0.51
C SER A 115 -0.88 -1.19 0.91
N THR A 116 -0.42 -0.39 1.88
CA THR A 116 -0.24 -0.80 3.28
C THR A 116 -1.14 -0.04 4.24
N GLU A 117 -1.48 1.20 3.90
CA GLU A 117 -2.28 2.08 4.74
C GLU A 117 -3.49 2.58 3.98
N TYR A 118 -4.54 2.93 4.72
CA TYR A 118 -5.74 3.49 4.14
C TYR A 118 -6.48 4.41 5.11
N GLY A 119 -7.35 5.23 4.54
CA GLY A 119 -8.39 5.97 5.23
C GLY A 119 -9.67 5.88 4.42
N ILE A 120 -10.81 5.87 5.10
CA ILE A 120 -12.12 5.94 4.46
C ILE A 120 -13.01 6.87 5.27
N ALA A 121 -13.79 7.67 4.57
CA ALA A 121 -14.71 8.62 5.16
C ALA A 121 -16.03 8.65 4.39
N ILE A 122 -17.06 9.19 5.05
CA ILE A 122 -18.39 9.33 4.49
C ILE A 122 -18.96 10.70 4.87
N ASP A 123 -19.57 11.38 3.92
CA ASP A 123 -20.43 12.54 4.17
C ASP A 123 -21.87 12.17 3.85
N ILE A 124 -22.81 12.49 4.75
CA ILE A 124 -24.22 12.14 4.65
C ILE A 124 -25.05 13.40 4.86
N ASP A 125 -25.91 13.71 3.89
CA ASP A 125 -27.02 14.65 4.10
C ASP A 125 -28.22 13.87 4.65
N PRO A 126 -28.58 14.03 5.94
CA PRO A 126 -29.67 13.28 6.55
C PRO A 126 -31.05 13.70 6.03
N ALA A 127 -31.20 14.92 5.49
CA ALA A 127 -32.47 15.40 4.96
C ALA A 127 -32.81 14.72 3.63
N THR A 128 -31.80 14.49 2.79
CA THR A 128 -31.97 13.86 1.48
C THR A 128 -31.60 12.38 1.46
N SER A 129 -30.93 11.87 2.50
CA SER A 129 -30.28 10.56 2.49
C SER A 129 -29.29 10.39 1.32
N LYS A 130 -28.65 11.50 0.92
CA LYS A 130 -27.51 11.45 0.00
C LYS A 130 -26.27 11.12 0.80
N ALA A 131 -25.45 10.20 0.30
CA ALA A 131 -24.19 9.85 0.92
C ALA A 131 -23.06 9.80 -0.12
N ILE A 132 -21.88 10.26 0.27
CA ILE A 132 -20.66 10.19 -0.54
C ILE A 132 -19.57 9.56 0.30
N VAL A 133 -18.95 8.51 -0.23
CA VAL A 133 -17.85 7.79 0.40
C VAL A 133 -16.59 8.00 -0.41
N THR A 134 -15.50 8.34 0.27
CA THR A 134 -14.14 8.37 -0.29
C THR A 134 -13.26 7.43 0.51
N MET A 135 -12.55 6.54 -0.16
CA MET A 135 -11.48 5.73 0.42
C MET A 135 -10.18 6.05 -0.30
N ASN A 136 -9.13 6.31 0.46
CA ASN A 136 -7.79 6.53 -0.06
C ASN A 136 -6.81 5.47 0.47
N THR A 137 -5.84 5.06 -0.35
CA THR A 137 -4.80 4.08 0.04
C THR A 137 -3.40 4.60 -0.22
N SER A 138 -2.42 4.15 0.58
CA SER A 138 -1.01 4.48 0.43
C SER A 138 -0.14 3.22 0.58
N PRO A 139 0.88 3.01 -0.26
CA PRO A 139 1.12 3.67 -1.55
C PRO A 139 -0.07 3.56 -2.53
N PRO A 140 -0.18 4.44 -3.55
CA PRO A 140 -1.29 4.43 -4.49
C PRO A 140 -1.31 3.16 -5.34
N GLY A 141 -2.53 2.68 -5.61
CA GLY A 141 -2.79 1.57 -6.53
C GLY A 141 -2.91 2.01 -7.98
N ASN A 142 -3.30 1.09 -8.86
CA ASN A 142 -3.60 1.32 -10.27
C ASN A 142 -2.45 1.95 -11.07
N MET A 143 -1.22 1.68 -10.67
CA MET A 143 -0.04 2.14 -11.38
C MET A 143 0.16 1.28 -12.63
N GLU A 144 0.18 1.94 -13.79
CA GLU A 144 0.36 1.28 -15.08
C GLU A 144 1.62 0.41 -15.10
N GLY A 145 1.51 -0.80 -15.66
CA GLY A 145 2.59 -1.78 -15.69
C GLY A 145 2.86 -2.55 -14.38
N LEU A 146 2.16 -2.25 -13.27
CA LEU A 146 2.35 -2.93 -11.98
C LEU A 146 1.21 -3.88 -11.60
N PHE A 147 0.15 -3.99 -12.41
CA PHE A 147 -1.01 -4.84 -12.15
C PHE A 147 -0.68 -6.33 -11.92
N PRO A 148 0.17 -7.02 -12.72
CA PRO A 148 0.45 -8.44 -12.51
C PRO A 148 1.01 -8.79 -11.14
N GLN A 149 1.71 -7.84 -10.51
CA GLN A 149 2.39 -8.02 -9.22
C GLN A 149 1.48 -7.64 -8.05
N ASN A 150 0.43 -6.87 -8.31
CA ASN A 150 -0.38 -6.22 -7.28
C ASN A 150 -1.84 -6.65 -7.25
N VAL A 151 -2.34 -7.28 -8.31
CA VAL A 151 -3.73 -7.75 -8.38
C VAL A 151 -3.69 -9.26 -8.62
N LEU A 152 -3.67 -10.02 -7.53
CA LEU A 152 -3.54 -11.47 -7.57
C LEU A 152 -4.92 -12.14 -7.63
N PRO A 153 -5.04 -13.31 -8.29
CA PRO A 153 -6.28 -14.07 -8.33
C PRO A 153 -6.64 -14.65 -6.96
N HIS A 154 -7.83 -15.21 -6.84
CA HIS A 154 -8.18 -15.96 -5.64
C HIS A 154 -7.29 -17.18 -5.44
N ILE A 155 -7.09 -17.54 -4.18
CA ILE A 155 -6.33 -18.74 -3.78
C ILE A 155 -6.91 -20.01 -4.43
N THR A 156 -8.21 -20.06 -4.71
CA THR A 156 -8.90 -21.20 -5.34
C THR A 156 -8.77 -21.26 -6.86
N ASP A 157 -8.46 -20.15 -7.52
CA ASP A 157 -8.43 -20.06 -8.99
C ASP A 157 -7.05 -20.44 -9.56
N SER A 158 -6.12 -20.83 -8.67
CA SER A 158 -4.72 -21.19 -8.98
C SER A 158 -4.55 -22.64 -9.48
N SER A 159 -5.54 -23.19 -10.19
CA SER A 159 -5.40 -24.48 -10.86
C SER A 159 -4.91 -24.28 -12.31
N ASN A 160 -3.64 -23.87 -12.45
CA ASN A 160 -2.68 -24.31 -13.49
C ASN A 160 -1.47 -23.35 -13.60
N VAL A 161 -0.28 -23.88 -13.26
CA VAL A 161 1.10 -23.43 -13.62
C VAL A 161 1.56 -22.14 -12.90
N LEU A 162 2.44 -22.19 -11.88
CA LEU A 162 3.85 -22.62 -11.91
C LEU A 162 4.24 -23.44 -10.66
N ILE A 163 5.08 -24.45 -10.87
CA ILE A 163 5.60 -25.36 -9.84
C ILE A 163 6.27 -24.58 -8.69
N PRO A 164 5.90 -24.81 -7.42
CA PRO A 164 6.67 -24.33 -6.27
C PRO A 164 8.05 -24.97 -6.24
N LEU A 165 9.10 -24.17 -6.03
CA LEU A 165 10.42 -24.68 -5.67
C LEU A 165 10.30 -25.66 -4.48
N PRO A 166 11.02 -26.79 -4.43
CA PRO A 166 10.81 -27.82 -3.41
C PRO A 166 10.97 -27.25 -1.99
N LEU A 167 10.06 -27.61 -1.10
CA LEU A 167 10.15 -27.32 0.32
C LEU A 167 11.49 -27.83 0.90
N PRO A 168 12.15 -27.10 1.81
CA PRO A 168 13.24 -27.65 2.61
C PRO A 168 12.75 -28.89 3.37
N LEU A 169 13.58 -29.92 3.44
CA LEU A 169 13.24 -31.17 4.13
C LEU A 169 12.76 -30.91 5.58
N PRO A 170 11.80 -31.71 6.09
CA PRO A 170 11.31 -31.57 7.45
C PRO A 170 12.45 -31.80 8.45
N TYR A 171 12.65 -30.82 9.32
CA TYR A 171 13.57 -30.91 10.45
C TYR A 171 13.11 -32.06 11.35
N ILE A 172 13.98 -33.06 11.57
CA ILE A 172 13.74 -34.13 12.54
C ILE A 172 13.77 -33.47 13.92
N SER A 173 12.61 -33.24 14.52
CA SER A 173 12.52 -32.77 15.91
C SER A 173 13.11 -33.83 16.85
N PRO A 174 14.11 -33.49 17.69
CA PRO A 174 14.47 -34.32 18.82
C PRO A 174 13.27 -34.44 19.77
N SER A 175 13.03 -35.65 20.26
CA SER A 175 12.07 -35.91 21.32
C SER A 175 12.30 -34.99 22.52
N THR A 176 11.22 -34.38 23.00
CA THR A 176 11.16 -33.39 24.08
C THR A 176 11.80 -33.88 25.38
N PRO A 177 12.71 -33.12 25.99
CA PRO A 177 12.80 -33.04 27.44
C PRO A 177 11.82 -31.99 27.98
N ASP A 178 11.41 -32.29 29.20
CA ASP A 178 10.37 -31.74 30.04
C ASP A 178 10.13 -30.21 30.03
N ILE A 179 8.86 -29.83 30.18
CA ILE A 179 8.34 -28.47 30.25
C ILE A 179 8.66 -27.92 31.64
N SER A 180 9.76 -27.17 31.78
CA SER A 180 9.87 -26.14 32.80
C SER A 180 11.13 -25.29 32.59
N SER A 181 11.02 -24.19 31.85
CA SER A 181 11.60 -22.89 32.24
C SER A 181 11.50 -21.83 31.13
N ALA A 182 10.81 -20.74 31.48
CA ALA A 182 11.04 -19.35 31.09
C ALA A 182 11.20 -18.97 29.59
N THR A 183 10.20 -18.23 29.10
CA THR A 183 10.28 -17.37 27.92
C THR A 183 11.37 -16.30 28.08
N THR A 184 12.40 -16.35 27.24
CA THR A 184 13.24 -15.18 26.91
C THR A 184 12.92 -14.72 25.48
N PRO A 185 12.75 -13.41 25.22
CA PRO A 185 12.56 -12.90 23.88
C PRO A 185 13.84 -13.09 23.06
N PHE A 186 13.72 -13.69 21.87
CA PHE A 186 14.82 -13.81 20.92
C PHE A 186 15.30 -12.41 20.50
N THR A 187 16.47 -11.99 20.97
CA THR A 187 17.20 -10.83 20.47
C THR A 187 18.12 -11.28 19.33
N LEU A 188 18.17 -10.51 18.24
CA LEU A 188 19.08 -10.78 17.12
C LEU A 188 20.54 -10.77 17.61
N PRO A 189 21.43 -11.66 17.09
CA PRO A 189 22.84 -11.60 17.40
C PRO A 189 23.41 -10.20 17.10
N LEU A 190 24.19 -9.64 18.02
CA LEU A 190 24.71 -8.26 17.93
C LEU A 190 25.44 -7.97 16.60
N GLY A 191 26.14 -8.96 16.04
CA GLY A 191 26.81 -8.83 14.74
C GLY A 191 25.84 -8.61 13.57
N VAL A 192 24.66 -9.24 13.59
CA VAL A 192 23.62 -9.07 12.56
C VAL A 192 22.96 -7.70 12.69
N LEU A 193 22.70 -7.26 13.92
CA LEU A 193 22.13 -5.93 14.18
C LEU A 193 23.06 -4.81 13.71
N ASN A 194 24.36 -4.91 14.02
CA ASN A 194 25.36 -3.94 13.56
C ASN A 194 25.48 -3.90 12.03
N LEU A 195 25.37 -5.05 11.36
CA LEU A 195 25.35 -5.15 9.90
C LEU A 195 24.12 -4.46 9.30
N ILE A 196 22.93 -4.68 9.86
CA ILE A 196 21.68 -4.02 9.44
C ILE A 196 21.80 -2.49 9.63
N HIS A 197 22.33 -2.04 10.75
CA HIS A 197 22.58 -0.62 11.03
C HIS A 197 23.51 0.02 10.01
N MET A 198 24.66 -0.61 9.75
CA MET A 198 25.63 -0.14 8.76
C MET A 198 25.02 -0.09 7.35
N GLN A 199 24.31 -1.15 6.96
CA GLN A 199 23.70 -1.22 5.63
C GLN A 199 22.61 -0.17 5.44
N SER A 200 21.79 0.08 6.47
CA SER A 200 20.73 1.08 6.43
C SER A 200 21.29 2.49 6.31
N GLN A 201 22.34 2.83 7.09
CA GLN A 201 23.02 4.12 7.00
C GLN A 201 23.67 4.36 5.63
N ASN A 202 24.35 3.34 5.08
CA ASN A 202 24.94 3.43 3.75
C ASN A 202 23.88 3.70 2.67
N MET A 203 22.76 2.99 2.72
CA MET A 203 21.68 3.19 1.74
C MET A 203 21.02 4.56 1.86
N ILE A 204 20.80 5.07 3.08
CA ILE A 204 20.34 6.47 3.29
C ILE A 204 21.32 7.46 2.65
N GLY A 205 22.63 7.26 2.83
CA GLY A 205 23.67 8.09 2.21
C GLY A 205 23.59 8.08 0.68
N MET A 206 23.41 6.92 0.07
CA MET A 206 23.25 6.80 -1.39
C MET A 206 21.99 7.51 -1.89
N ILE A 207 20.86 7.37 -1.17
CA ILE A 207 19.59 8.03 -1.51
C ILE A 207 19.71 9.55 -1.41
N ARG A 208 20.37 10.07 -0.36
CA ARG A 208 20.70 11.51 -0.25
C ARG A 208 21.54 12.00 -1.43
N GLY A 209 22.46 11.16 -1.94
CA GLY A 209 23.22 11.44 -3.16
C GLY A 209 22.35 11.58 -4.42
N VAL A 210 21.31 10.76 -4.56
CA VAL A 210 20.32 10.89 -5.67
C VAL A 210 19.54 12.19 -5.53
N ILE A 211 19.08 12.52 -4.32
CA ILE A 211 18.37 13.77 -4.03
C ILE A 211 19.21 14.99 -4.41
N TYR A 212 20.49 15.01 -4.02
CA TYR A 212 21.43 16.07 -4.41
C TYR A 212 21.61 16.14 -5.93
N SER A 213 21.64 14.99 -6.60
CA SER A 213 21.78 14.91 -8.06
C SER A 213 20.55 15.45 -8.79
N ILE A 214 19.34 15.24 -8.24
CA ILE A 214 18.10 15.85 -8.75
C ILE A 214 18.12 17.38 -8.55
N GLN A 215 18.52 17.85 -7.36
CA GLN A 215 18.59 19.28 -7.05
C GLN A 215 19.59 20.01 -7.95
N THR A 216 20.72 19.37 -8.26
CA THR A 216 21.76 19.89 -9.18
C THR A 216 21.49 19.58 -10.65
N LYS A 217 20.29 19.10 -10.99
CA LYS A 217 19.82 18.86 -12.37
C LYS A 217 20.75 17.93 -13.18
N LYS A 218 21.28 16.88 -12.56
CA LYS A 218 22.06 15.86 -13.26
C LYS A 218 21.23 15.14 -14.33
N PRO A 219 21.88 14.67 -15.42
CA PRO A 219 21.17 14.05 -16.53
C PRO A 219 20.49 12.73 -16.13
N THR A 220 19.42 12.37 -16.83
CA THR A 220 18.59 11.18 -16.56
C THR A 220 19.39 9.88 -16.45
N TYR A 221 20.39 9.66 -17.32
CA TYR A 221 21.21 8.44 -17.27
C TYR A 221 22.02 8.33 -15.96
N TYR A 222 22.44 9.46 -15.40
CA TYR A 222 23.20 9.52 -14.15
C TYR A 222 22.30 9.16 -12.96
N LEU A 223 21.08 9.69 -12.94
CA LEU A 223 20.08 9.35 -11.92
C LEU A 223 19.69 7.86 -11.99
N LEU A 224 19.46 7.33 -13.20
CA LEU A 224 19.15 5.92 -13.40
C LEU A 224 20.28 5.01 -12.93
N TYR A 225 21.54 5.37 -13.17
CA TYR A 225 22.69 4.62 -12.68
C TYR A 225 22.71 4.57 -11.15
N GLN A 226 22.54 5.71 -10.49
CA GLN A 226 22.53 5.77 -9.01
C GLN A 226 21.39 4.93 -8.42
N VAL A 227 20.15 5.10 -8.91
CA VAL A 227 18.99 4.38 -8.37
C VAL A 227 19.10 2.87 -8.62
N ARG A 228 19.61 2.43 -9.78
CA ARG A 228 19.88 1.01 -10.06
C ARG A 228 20.95 0.43 -9.14
N SER A 229 22.00 1.20 -8.84
CA SER A 229 23.04 0.80 -7.89
C SER A 229 22.46 0.60 -6.48
N ILE A 230 21.62 1.53 -6.02
CA ILE A 230 20.92 1.39 -4.72
C ILE A 230 20.00 0.17 -4.71
N ARG A 231 19.29 -0.10 -5.82
CA ARG A 231 18.41 -1.27 -5.91
C ARG A 231 19.21 -2.57 -5.80
N ASN A 232 20.38 -2.65 -6.45
CA ASN A 232 21.28 -3.80 -6.34
C ASN A 232 21.83 -3.95 -4.92
N TYR A 233 22.17 -2.83 -4.27
CA TYR A 233 22.57 -2.82 -2.86
C TYR A 233 21.47 -3.36 -1.94
N ALA A 234 20.22 -2.89 -2.12
CA ALA A 234 19.08 -3.35 -1.36
C ALA A 234 18.83 -4.86 -1.54
N MET A 235 18.93 -5.40 -2.77
CA MET A 235 18.79 -6.85 -3.03
C MET A 235 19.81 -7.72 -2.30
N ALA A 236 21.01 -7.20 -2.05
CA ALA A 236 22.08 -7.92 -1.35
C ALA A 236 22.09 -7.66 0.17
N SER A 237 21.23 -6.78 0.67
CA SER A 237 21.23 -6.37 2.08
C SER A 237 20.44 -7.33 2.98
N GLN A 238 20.78 -7.34 4.27
CA GLN A 238 20.04 -8.05 5.32
C GLN A 238 18.99 -7.16 6.00
N ILE A 239 18.70 -6.00 5.41
CA ILE A 239 17.73 -5.05 5.96
C ILE A 239 16.33 -5.68 5.85
N PRO A 240 15.53 -5.71 6.94
CA PRO A 240 14.22 -6.38 6.93
C PRO A 240 13.24 -5.86 5.86
N VAL A 241 13.31 -4.57 5.54
CA VAL A 241 12.47 -3.92 4.50
C VAL A 241 13.10 -3.90 3.10
N SER A 242 14.23 -4.61 2.89
CA SER A 242 14.99 -4.60 1.63
C SER A 242 14.14 -4.91 0.39
N LYS A 243 13.24 -5.91 0.46
CA LYS A 243 12.34 -6.26 -0.66
C LYS A 243 11.38 -5.13 -1.02
N GLN A 244 10.81 -4.46 -0.02
CA GLN A 244 9.94 -3.30 -0.22
C GLN A 244 10.73 -2.16 -0.87
N ILE A 245 11.94 -1.89 -0.38
CA ILE A 245 12.84 -0.88 -0.94
C ILE A 245 13.21 -1.18 -2.39
N VAL A 246 13.49 -2.43 -2.74
CA VAL A 246 13.77 -2.85 -4.13
C VAL A 246 12.61 -2.51 -5.06
N SER A 247 11.37 -2.80 -4.64
CA SER A 247 10.17 -2.44 -5.41
C SER A 247 10.04 -0.92 -5.58
N MET A 248 10.24 -0.16 -4.51
CA MET A 248 10.18 1.30 -4.57
C MET A 248 11.24 1.93 -5.48
N LEU A 249 12.46 1.41 -5.44
CA LEU A 249 13.54 1.85 -6.32
C LEU A 249 13.24 1.50 -7.79
N GLN A 250 12.53 0.40 -8.05
CA GLN A 250 12.01 0.09 -9.37
C GLN A 250 10.98 1.12 -9.84
N THR A 251 10.07 1.56 -8.95
CA THR A 251 9.12 2.67 -9.24
C THR A 251 9.86 3.97 -9.56
N ILE A 252 10.90 4.31 -8.79
CA ILE A 252 11.70 5.52 -9.03
C ILE A 252 12.43 5.43 -10.38
N ILE A 253 12.95 4.26 -10.77
CA ILE A 253 13.56 4.05 -12.09
C ILE A 253 12.56 4.36 -13.21
N ILE A 254 11.34 3.82 -13.11
CA ILE A 254 10.27 4.04 -14.10
C ILE A 254 9.87 5.52 -14.13
N ALA A 255 9.72 6.15 -12.97
CA ALA A 255 9.39 7.57 -12.87
C ALA A 255 10.45 8.47 -13.53
N ILE A 256 11.74 8.15 -13.36
CA ILE A 256 12.84 8.86 -14.03
C ILE A 256 12.77 8.67 -15.55
N GLN A 257 12.50 7.45 -16.03
CA GLN A 257 12.36 7.17 -17.47
C GLN A 257 11.20 7.94 -18.09
N ASN A 258 10.10 8.07 -17.37
CA ASN A 258 8.89 8.80 -17.77
C ASN A 258 8.97 10.31 -17.49
N ARG A 259 10.15 10.84 -17.16
CA ARG A 259 10.39 12.28 -16.91
C ARG A 259 9.46 12.88 -15.84
N ALA A 260 9.18 12.13 -14.78
CA ALA A 260 8.40 12.62 -13.66
C ALA A 260 9.03 13.87 -13.02
N THR A 261 8.22 14.68 -12.33
CA THR A 261 8.67 15.94 -11.75
C THR A 261 9.72 15.73 -10.67
N HIS A 262 10.62 16.71 -10.50
CA HIS A 262 11.64 16.66 -9.43
C HIS A 262 11.00 16.54 -8.04
N HIS A 263 9.84 17.17 -7.83
CA HIS A 263 9.10 17.08 -6.58
C HIS A 263 8.61 15.64 -6.31
N TYR A 264 8.03 14.99 -7.31
CA TYR A 264 7.59 13.60 -7.19
C TYR A 264 8.74 12.63 -6.87
N LEU A 265 9.86 12.76 -7.60
CA LEU A 265 11.05 11.94 -7.36
C LEU A 265 11.64 12.18 -5.97
N TYR A 266 11.66 13.42 -5.50
CA TYR A 266 12.09 13.78 -4.15
C TYR A 266 11.23 13.10 -3.09
N SER A 267 9.89 13.17 -3.22
CA SER A 267 8.96 12.55 -2.26
C SER A 267 9.13 11.03 -2.17
N LEU A 268 9.29 10.35 -3.31
CA LEU A 268 9.56 8.91 -3.33
C LEU A 268 10.88 8.56 -2.62
N LEU A 269 11.95 9.32 -2.88
CA LEU A 269 13.26 9.09 -2.27
C LEU A 269 13.24 9.36 -0.75
N GLN A 270 12.52 10.38 -0.30
CA GLN A 270 12.35 10.67 1.13
C GLN A 270 11.60 9.55 1.86
N TYR A 271 10.58 8.96 1.22
CA TYR A 271 9.88 7.82 1.82
C TYR A 271 10.79 6.60 2.00
N VAL A 272 11.68 6.31 1.05
CA VAL A 272 12.67 5.24 1.21
C VAL A 272 13.61 5.52 2.39
N ILE A 273 13.98 6.78 2.65
CA ILE A 273 14.75 7.17 3.85
C ILE A 273 13.95 6.88 5.12
N VAL A 274 12.66 7.23 5.17
CA VAL A 274 11.79 6.98 6.33
C VAL A 274 11.69 5.49 6.65
N LEU A 275 11.53 4.62 5.63
CA LEU A 275 11.53 3.16 5.83
C LEU A 275 12.84 2.63 6.46
N LEU A 276 13.96 3.34 6.26
CA LEU A 276 15.27 2.93 6.78
C LEU A 276 15.57 3.45 8.18
N GLN A 277 14.91 4.51 8.64
CA GLN A 277 15.15 5.15 9.94
C GLN A 277 15.07 4.18 11.14
N PRO A 278 14.08 3.26 11.23
CA PRO A 278 14.00 2.31 12.34
C PRO A 278 15.19 1.35 12.44
N TYR A 279 15.96 1.21 11.35
CA TYR A 279 17.12 0.31 11.24
C TYR A 279 18.44 1.07 11.34
N THR A 280 18.43 2.30 11.84
CA THR A 280 19.63 3.08 12.13
C THR A 280 19.88 3.18 13.62
N PRO A 281 21.14 3.22 14.08
CA PRO A 281 21.43 3.45 15.49
C PRO A 281 20.93 4.84 15.89
N MET A 282 20.33 4.92 17.08
CA MET A 282 19.91 6.18 17.71
C MET A 282 21.11 7.07 18.03
#